data_AF-A0A961SYC5-F1
#
_entry.id   AF-A0A961SYC5-F1
#
_cell.length_a   1.000
_cell.length_b   1.000
_cell.length_c   1.000
_cell.angle_alpha   90.00
_cell.angle_beta   90.00
_cell.angle_gamma   90.00
#
_symmetry.space_group_name_H-M   'P 1'
#
loop_
_entity.id
_entity.type
_entity.pdbx_description
1 polymer ?
#
loop_
_entity_poly.entity_id
_entity_poly.type
_entity_poly.pdbx_seq_one_letter_code
_entity_poly.pdbx_strand_id
1 'polypeptide(L)'
;MNQTGKKRLAIVSSYSESCGNAAFTRVLHDTIEQYSDFDVEVVELDLRLLQSVNNYVRRKADIHIEKLCRQLAQFDAVNLQLEAGLYGTLPKDIVNRVRRLMASNPVMSVTLHSPRLSAPTASSIRAGIREILRLRIMTGLRLIMDELRGNVHVRINRSMITDAIKQGHRLIAHTRRAKYQIGVFFDYDKVDVHPLKIVPDGFEPDHSGLEKIRHELGFKPEDKLIGIFGYISAYKGHHDALKAIEYLPENYKLLIFGRQH
;
A
#
# COMPACT_ATOMS: atom_id res chain seq x y z
N MET A 1 28.59 18.45 -5.99
CA MET A 1 29.29 18.11 -4.72
C MET A 1 28.50 18.77 -3.60
N ASN A 2 27.96 17.98 -2.67
CA ASN A 2 27.06 18.46 -1.60
C ASN A 2 27.85 19.31 -0.59
N GLN A 3 27.37 20.53 -0.31
CA GLN A 3 28.05 21.52 0.54
C GLN A 3 27.82 21.31 2.06
N THR A 4 27.09 20.28 2.47
CA THR A 4 26.62 20.11 3.87
C THR A 4 27.20 18.89 4.61
N GLY A 5 27.92 17.98 3.93
CA GLY A 5 28.45 16.75 4.55
C GLY A 5 27.40 15.72 5.00
N LYS A 6 26.10 16.05 4.92
CA LYS A 6 24.99 15.13 5.19
C LYS A 6 24.88 14.03 4.13
N LYS A 7 24.52 12.83 4.56
CA LYS A 7 24.21 11.71 3.65
C LYS A 7 22.85 11.94 2.99
N ARG A 8 22.71 11.58 1.72
CA ARG A 8 21.47 11.76 0.96
C ARG A 8 20.62 10.50 0.99
N LEU A 9 19.37 10.62 1.40
CA LEU A 9 18.37 9.55 1.39
C LEU A 9 17.27 9.88 0.39
N ALA A 10 17.00 8.97 -0.55
CA ALA A 10 15.80 9.07 -1.39
C ALA A 10 14.65 8.26 -0.81
N ILE A 11 13.43 8.81 -0.79
CA ILE A 11 12.19 8.05 -0.58
C ILE A 11 11.40 8.01 -1.88
N VAL A 12 11.20 6.83 -2.44
CA VAL A 12 10.37 6.64 -3.65
C VAL A 12 8.92 6.43 -3.24
N SER A 13 8.03 7.35 -3.63
CA SER A 13 6.62 7.36 -3.21
C SER A 13 5.72 8.12 -4.19
N SER A 14 4.40 7.99 -4.05
CA SER A 14 3.38 8.75 -4.79
C SER A 14 3.05 10.10 -4.11
N TYR A 15 4.06 10.85 -3.72
CA TYR A 15 4.02 11.90 -2.68
C TYR A 15 2.97 13.02 -2.88
N SER A 16 2.66 13.41 -4.12
CA SER A 16 1.69 14.48 -4.41
C SER A 16 0.25 13.96 -4.50
N GLU A 17 0.03 12.67 -4.30
CA GLU A 17 -1.31 12.08 -4.33
C GLU A 17 -2.01 12.18 -2.96
N SER A 18 -3.34 12.21 -2.98
CA SER A 18 -4.16 12.16 -1.76
C SER A 18 -4.42 10.70 -1.36
N CYS A 19 -3.34 9.98 -0.97
CA CYS A 19 -3.41 8.57 -0.60
C CYS A 19 -2.63 8.27 0.69
N GLY A 20 -2.88 7.08 1.26
CA GLY A 20 -2.23 6.65 2.50
C GLY A 20 -0.70 6.61 2.42
N ASN A 21 -0.13 6.20 1.28
CA ASN A 21 1.33 6.16 1.08
C ASN A 21 1.96 7.55 1.10
N ALA A 22 1.31 8.52 0.46
CA ALA A 22 1.76 9.91 0.44
C ALA A 22 1.75 10.50 1.86
N ALA A 23 0.66 10.33 2.60
CA ALA A 23 0.54 10.81 3.97
C ALA A 23 1.59 10.17 4.90
N PHE A 24 1.80 8.86 4.80
CA PHE A 24 2.85 8.16 5.53
C PHE A 24 4.25 8.67 5.16
N THR A 25 4.50 8.91 3.87
CA THR A 25 5.80 9.40 3.39
C THR A 25 6.10 10.80 3.87
N ARG A 26 5.10 11.69 4.00
CA ARG A 26 5.29 13.03 4.58
C ARG A 26 5.77 12.95 6.02
N VAL A 27 5.05 12.19 6.86
CA VAL A 27 5.45 11.98 8.25
C VAL A 27 6.85 11.37 8.34
N LEU A 28 7.15 10.38 7.49
CA LEU A 28 8.46 9.73 7.48
C LEU A 28 9.57 10.69 7.05
N HIS A 29 9.36 11.49 6.00
CA HIS A 29 10.28 12.51 5.55
C HIS A 29 10.61 13.49 6.68
N ASP A 30 9.58 14.09 7.28
CA ASP A 30 9.74 15.11 8.32
C ASP A 30 10.44 14.53 9.56
N THR A 31 10.08 13.30 9.95
CA THR A 31 10.71 12.62 11.08
C THR A 31 12.18 12.33 10.82
N ILE A 32 12.55 11.85 9.62
CA ILE A 32 13.94 11.55 9.31
C ILE A 32 14.78 12.82 9.21
N GLU A 33 14.27 13.87 8.55
CA GLU A 33 14.92 15.19 8.49
C GLU A 33 15.16 15.76 9.90
N GLN A 34 14.18 15.63 10.78
CA GLN A 34 14.26 16.20 12.13
C GLN A 34 15.21 15.44 13.05
N TYR A 35 15.22 14.10 12.98
CA TYR A 35 15.91 13.26 13.98
C TYR A 35 17.15 12.53 13.45
N SER A 36 17.62 12.84 12.23
CA SER A 36 18.82 12.21 11.67
C SER A 36 19.70 13.17 10.85
N ASP A 37 20.92 12.73 10.55
CA ASP A 37 21.88 13.48 9.72
C ASP A 37 21.70 13.24 8.21
N PHE A 38 20.52 12.76 7.80
CA PHE A 38 20.18 12.63 6.38
C PHE A 38 19.61 13.93 5.82
N ASP A 39 19.94 14.15 4.55
CA ASP A 39 19.26 15.07 3.63
C ASP A 39 18.27 14.22 2.81
N VAL A 40 16.98 14.38 3.07
CA VAL A 40 15.93 13.49 2.56
C VAL A 40 15.25 14.13 1.35
N GLU A 41 15.27 13.42 0.22
CA GLU A 41 14.58 13.82 -0.99
C GLU A 41 13.48 12.81 -1.32
N VAL A 42 12.27 13.30 -1.62
CA VAL A 42 11.20 12.43 -2.11
C VAL A 42 11.24 12.36 -3.63
N VAL A 43 11.51 11.16 -4.14
CA VAL A 43 11.55 10.86 -5.57
C VAL A 43 10.18 10.37 -6.00
N GLU A 44 9.41 11.24 -6.62
CA GLU A 44 7.99 11.00 -6.89
C GLU A 44 7.72 10.07 -8.10
N LEU A 45 6.75 9.18 -7.92
CA LEU A 45 6.15 8.34 -8.97
C LEU A 45 5.02 9.09 -9.69
N ASP A 46 5.09 9.22 -11.02
CA ASP A 46 3.97 9.76 -11.80
C ASP A 46 2.91 8.68 -12.06
N LEU A 47 1.90 8.62 -11.19
CA LEU A 47 0.85 7.60 -11.26
C LEU A 47 0.01 7.70 -12.54
N ARG A 48 -0.13 8.88 -13.13
CA ARG A 48 -0.89 9.07 -14.39
C ARG A 48 -0.22 8.34 -15.54
N LEU A 49 1.11 8.30 -15.54
CA LEU A 49 1.88 7.50 -16.49
C LEU A 49 1.82 6.02 -16.12
N LEU A 50 2.11 5.70 -14.86
CA LEU A 50 2.34 4.32 -14.42
C LEU A 50 1.07 3.46 -14.50
N GLN A 51 -0.10 4.02 -14.17
CA GLN A 51 -1.38 3.31 -14.12
C GLN A 51 -2.12 3.26 -15.47
N SER A 52 -1.53 3.80 -16.55
CA SER A 52 -2.14 3.74 -17.87
C SER A 52 -2.04 2.34 -18.48
N VAL A 53 -3.13 1.87 -19.10
CA VAL A 53 -3.15 0.64 -19.92
C VAL A 53 -2.76 0.89 -21.38
N ASN A 54 -2.67 2.15 -21.80
CA ASN A 54 -2.33 2.50 -23.19
C ASN A 54 -0.86 2.20 -23.49
N ASN A 55 -0.59 1.43 -24.55
CA ASN A 55 0.78 1.00 -24.91
C ASN A 55 1.77 2.14 -25.18
N TYR A 56 1.32 3.28 -25.70
CA TYR A 56 2.17 4.45 -25.91
C TYR A 56 2.53 5.11 -24.59
N VAL A 57 1.57 5.28 -23.68
CA VAL A 57 1.80 5.84 -22.34
C VAL A 57 2.65 4.89 -21.49
N ARG A 58 2.45 3.57 -21.59
CA ARG A 58 3.27 2.57 -20.90
C ARG A 58 4.76 2.67 -21.25
N ARG A 59 5.10 2.95 -22.52
CA ARG A 59 6.48 3.22 -22.92
C ARG A 59 7.06 4.46 -22.25
N LYS A 60 6.26 5.53 -22.10
CA LYS A 60 6.66 6.73 -21.34
C LYS A 60 6.85 6.44 -19.86
N ALA A 61 6.01 5.57 -19.29
CA ALA A 61 6.16 5.12 -17.91
C ALA A 61 7.47 4.32 -17.72
N ASP A 62 7.89 3.52 -18.69
CA ASP A 62 9.17 2.81 -18.62
C ASP A 62 10.38 3.75 -18.71
N ILE A 63 10.29 4.80 -19.54
CA ILE A 63 11.30 5.88 -19.59
C ILE A 63 11.34 6.66 -18.27
N HIS A 64 10.17 6.92 -17.67
CA HIS A 64 10.08 7.56 -16.36
C HIS A 64 10.81 6.72 -15.30
N ILE A 65 10.58 5.40 -15.25
CA ILE A 65 11.29 4.49 -14.34
C ILE A 65 12.80 4.49 -14.60
N GLU A 66 13.25 4.55 -15.85
CA GLU A 66 14.68 4.67 -16.16
C GLU A 66 15.31 5.95 -15.61
N LYS A 67 14.60 7.07 -15.74
CA LYS A 67 15.03 8.34 -15.18
C LYS A 67 15.15 8.23 -13.66
N LEU A 68 14.16 7.64 -13.00
CA LEU A 68 14.20 7.43 -11.55
C LEU A 68 15.39 6.55 -11.16
N CYS A 69 15.64 5.42 -11.83
CA CYS A 69 16.80 4.57 -11.57
C CYS A 69 18.12 5.36 -11.64
N ARG A 70 18.29 6.23 -12.64
CA ARG A 70 19.52 7.06 -12.76
C ARG A 70 19.66 8.07 -11.63
N GLN A 71 18.54 8.65 -11.19
CA GLN A 71 18.51 9.57 -10.05
C GLN A 71 18.83 8.84 -8.74
N LEU A 72 18.20 7.69 -8.49
CA LEU A 72 18.38 6.89 -7.26
C LEU A 72 19.80 6.36 -7.08
N ALA A 73 20.53 6.10 -8.16
CA ALA A 73 21.93 5.70 -8.11
C ALA A 73 22.87 6.77 -7.49
N GLN A 74 22.42 8.02 -7.38
CA GLN A 74 23.20 9.14 -6.84
C GLN A 74 23.01 9.37 -5.34
N PHE A 75 22.16 8.58 -4.67
CA PHE A 75 21.89 8.68 -3.24
C PHE A 75 22.71 7.68 -2.45
N ASP A 76 23.03 8.04 -1.20
CA ASP A 76 23.76 7.15 -0.27
C ASP A 76 22.87 6.00 0.22
N ALA A 77 21.56 6.23 0.29
CA ALA A 77 20.57 5.22 0.63
C ALA A 77 19.24 5.52 -0.06
N VAL A 78 18.42 4.48 -0.25
CA VAL A 78 17.07 4.58 -0.82
C VAL A 78 16.07 3.83 0.06
N ASN A 79 14.89 4.42 0.26
CA ASN A 79 13.71 3.73 0.75
C ASN A 79 12.65 3.66 -0.35
N LEU A 80 12.18 2.46 -0.66
CA LEU A 80 11.13 2.21 -1.66
C LEU A 80 9.79 1.93 -0.97
N GLN A 81 8.81 2.82 -1.12
CA GLN A 81 7.45 2.60 -0.62
C GLN A 81 6.71 1.64 -1.58
N LEU A 82 6.55 0.39 -1.17
CA LEU A 82 6.08 -0.67 -2.04
C LEU A 82 4.60 -1.01 -1.82
N GLU A 83 3.79 -0.54 -2.76
CA GLU A 83 2.45 -1.03 -3.05
C GLU A 83 2.33 -1.30 -4.55
N ALA A 84 1.91 -2.52 -4.94
CA ALA A 84 1.92 -2.97 -6.33
C ALA A 84 1.23 -2.01 -7.30
N GLY A 85 0.09 -1.42 -6.89
CA GLY A 85 -0.70 -0.52 -7.71
C GLY A 85 -0.02 0.81 -8.05
N LEU A 86 1.06 1.20 -7.36
CA LEU A 86 1.81 2.42 -7.68
C LEU A 86 2.69 2.25 -8.92
N TYR A 87 3.10 1.02 -9.23
CA TYR A 87 4.11 0.76 -10.26
C TYR A 87 3.50 0.30 -11.59
N GLY A 88 2.19 0.08 -11.62
CA GLY A 88 1.45 -0.14 -12.85
C GLY A 88 0.15 -0.90 -12.68
N THR A 89 -0.48 -1.19 -13.81
CA THR A 89 -1.76 -1.92 -13.87
C THR A 89 -1.56 -3.38 -14.26
N LEU A 90 -0.54 -3.67 -15.08
CA LEU A 90 -0.23 -5.03 -15.52
C LEU A 90 0.81 -5.68 -14.61
N PRO A 91 0.59 -6.94 -14.16
CA PRO A 91 1.49 -7.63 -13.24
C PRO A 91 2.96 -7.68 -13.70
N LYS A 92 3.19 -7.92 -14.99
CA LYS A 92 4.53 -7.98 -15.58
C LYS A 92 5.25 -6.64 -15.51
N ASP A 93 4.54 -5.55 -15.79
CA ASP A 93 5.09 -4.19 -15.75
C ASP A 93 5.45 -3.82 -14.32
N ILE A 94 4.54 -4.05 -13.37
CA ILE A 94 4.76 -3.80 -11.94
C ILE A 94 6.06 -4.48 -11.48
N VAL A 95 6.14 -5.80 -11.67
CA VAL A 95 7.29 -6.60 -11.23
C VAL A 95 8.58 -6.14 -11.89
N ASN A 96 8.55 -5.86 -13.21
CA ASN A 96 9.74 -5.42 -13.92
C ASN A 96 10.21 -4.04 -13.46
N ARG A 97 9.30 -3.08 -13.29
CA ARG A 97 9.65 -1.72 -12.86
C ARG A 97 10.18 -1.70 -11.44
N VAL A 98 9.53 -2.41 -10.52
CA VAL A 98 10.00 -2.56 -9.13
C VAL A 98 11.38 -3.20 -9.10
N ARG A 99 11.61 -4.27 -9.87
CA ARG A 99 12.94 -4.91 -9.96
C ARG A 99 14.02 -3.95 -10.43
N ARG A 100 13.73 -3.10 -11.42
CA ARG A 100 14.68 -2.09 -11.93
C ARG A 100 14.98 -1.01 -10.91
N LEU A 101 13.98 -0.56 -10.17
CA LEU A 101 14.16 0.40 -9.07
C LEU A 101 15.04 -0.21 -7.98
N MET A 102 14.73 -1.42 -7.54
CA MET A 102 15.55 -2.15 -6.56
C MET A 102 17.00 -2.30 -7.00
N ALA A 103 17.24 -2.55 -8.29
CA ALA A 103 18.59 -2.73 -8.81
C ALA A 103 19.37 -1.41 -8.99
N SER A 104 18.72 -0.25 -8.81
CA SER A 104 19.34 1.05 -9.07
C SER A 104 20.27 1.54 -7.95
N ASN A 105 20.12 1.01 -6.73
CA ASN A 105 20.93 1.39 -5.59
C ASN A 105 21.19 0.17 -4.68
N PRO A 106 22.46 -0.14 -4.32
CA PRO A 106 22.79 -1.29 -3.49
C PRO A 106 22.39 -1.12 -2.01
N VAL A 107 22.21 0.12 -1.54
CA VAL A 107 21.81 0.45 -0.17
C VAL A 107 20.33 0.83 -0.20
N MET A 108 19.47 -0.17 -0.31
CA MET A 108 18.02 0.03 -0.34
C MET A 108 17.28 -0.70 0.79
N SER A 109 16.28 0.00 1.32
CA SER A 109 15.22 -0.58 2.13
C SER A 109 13.88 -0.56 1.37
N VAL A 110 13.03 -1.54 1.61
CA VAL A 110 11.74 -1.69 0.92
C VAL A 110 10.61 -1.80 1.93
N THR A 111 9.73 -0.81 1.96
CA THR A 111 8.58 -0.74 2.87
C THR A 111 7.36 -1.41 2.25
N LEU A 112 6.87 -2.49 2.88
CA LEU A 112 5.77 -3.31 2.38
C LEU A 112 4.42 -2.86 2.96
N HIS A 113 3.62 -2.15 2.17
CA HIS A 113 2.32 -1.62 2.60
C HIS A 113 1.19 -2.66 2.63
N SER A 114 1.29 -3.72 1.82
CA SER A 114 0.29 -4.78 1.78
C SER A 114 0.89 -6.13 1.36
N PRO A 115 1.79 -6.74 2.18
CA PRO A 115 2.43 -8.01 1.88
C PRO A 115 1.45 -9.19 2.06
N ARG A 116 0.48 -9.32 1.14
CA ARG A 116 -0.40 -10.49 1.09
C ARG A 116 0.39 -11.66 0.51
N LEU A 117 0.80 -12.57 1.39
CA LEU A 117 1.65 -13.73 1.05
C LEU A 117 0.90 -15.05 0.99
N SER A 118 -0.30 -15.10 1.55
CA SER A 118 -1.15 -16.29 1.58
C SER A 118 -2.28 -16.13 0.57
N ALA A 119 -2.37 -17.08 -0.35
CA ALA A 119 -3.55 -17.29 -1.17
C ALA A 119 -4.69 -17.87 -0.32
N PRO A 120 -5.96 -17.62 -0.67
CA PRO A 120 -7.06 -18.47 -0.22
C PRO A 120 -6.75 -19.93 -0.58
N THR A 121 -7.25 -20.87 0.21
CA THR A 121 -7.10 -22.32 -0.04
C THR A 121 -7.51 -22.67 -1.48
N ALA A 122 -6.72 -23.53 -2.15
CA ALA A 122 -6.95 -24.01 -3.52
C ALA A 122 -8.21 -24.90 -3.71
N SER A 123 -9.24 -24.72 -2.88
CA SER A 123 -10.53 -25.40 -2.98
C SER A 123 -11.24 -25.06 -4.29
N SER A 124 -11.14 -23.82 -4.76
CA SER A 124 -11.81 -23.35 -5.98
C SER A 124 -11.23 -23.97 -7.25
N ILE A 125 -9.91 -24.16 -7.32
CA ILE A 125 -9.25 -24.86 -8.45
C ILE A 125 -9.66 -26.33 -8.48
N ARG A 126 -9.66 -27.01 -7.32
CA ARG A 126 -10.10 -28.42 -7.23
C ARG A 126 -11.58 -28.56 -7.60
N ALA A 127 -12.42 -27.63 -7.17
CA ALA A 127 -13.83 -27.58 -7.58
C ALA A 127 -13.97 -27.31 -9.08
N GLY A 128 -13.16 -26.41 -9.64
CA GLY A 128 -13.16 -26.11 -11.07
C GLY A 128 -12.76 -27.31 -11.94
N ILE A 129 -11.69 -28.04 -11.56
CA ILE A 129 -11.28 -29.29 -12.23
C ILE A 129 -12.41 -30.33 -12.17
N ARG A 130 -13.07 -30.46 -11.01
CA ARG A 130 -14.22 -31.37 -10.85
C ARG A 130 -15.38 -31.00 -11.76
N GLU A 131 -15.69 -29.72 -11.93
CA GLU A 131 -16.76 -29.29 -12.84
C GLU A 131 -16.38 -29.47 -14.32
N ILE A 132 -15.09 -29.31 -14.70
CA ILE A 132 -14.59 -29.67 -16.03
C ILE A 132 -14.77 -31.17 -16.29
N LEU A 133 -14.42 -32.03 -15.33
CA LEU A 133 -14.64 -33.48 -15.40
C LEU A 133 -16.13 -33.86 -15.49
N ARG A 134 -17.03 -33.00 -15.00
CA ARG A 134 -18.49 -33.12 -15.13
C ARG A 134 -19.05 -32.48 -16.42
N LEU A 135 -18.19 -32.22 -17.40
CA LEU A 135 -18.53 -31.58 -18.69
C LEU A 135 -19.08 -30.14 -18.57
N ARG A 136 -18.99 -29.51 -17.39
CA ARG A 136 -19.36 -28.12 -17.15
C ARG A 136 -18.14 -27.22 -17.33
N ILE A 137 -17.58 -27.26 -18.54
CA ILE A 137 -16.29 -26.64 -18.88
C ILE A 137 -16.28 -25.14 -18.59
N MET A 138 -17.33 -24.42 -19.00
CA MET A 138 -17.41 -22.95 -18.80
C MET A 138 -17.42 -22.56 -17.31
N THR A 139 -18.15 -23.32 -16.49
CA THR A 139 -18.21 -23.10 -15.03
C THR A 139 -16.88 -23.43 -14.37
N GLY A 140 -16.27 -24.56 -14.74
CA GLY A 140 -14.98 -24.96 -14.19
C GLY A 140 -13.83 -24.03 -14.59
N LEU A 141 -13.79 -23.57 -15.84
CA LEU A 141 -12.83 -22.57 -16.30
C LEU A 141 -13.02 -21.22 -15.59
N ARG A 142 -14.27 -20.78 -15.37
CA ARG A 142 -14.57 -19.56 -14.62
C ARG A 142 -14.04 -19.65 -13.18
N LEU A 143 -14.33 -20.73 -12.47
CA LEU A 143 -13.84 -20.96 -11.10
C LEU A 143 -12.30 -20.96 -11.00
N ILE A 144 -11.63 -21.56 -11.98
CA ILE A 144 -10.16 -21.54 -12.05
C ILE A 144 -9.65 -20.12 -12.35
N MET A 145 -10.27 -19.42 -13.31
CA MET A 145 -9.87 -18.07 -13.68
C MET A 145 -10.07 -17.06 -12.54
N ASP A 146 -11.17 -17.16 -11.80
CA ASP A 146 -11.48 -16.27 -10.68
C ASP A 146 -10.47 -16.46 -9.54
N GLU A 147 -10.10 -17.70 -9.24
CA GLU A 147 -9.04 -18.02 -8.28
C GLU A 147 -7.66 -17.53 -8.76
N LEU A 148 -7.33 -17.71 -10.05
CA LEU A 148 -6.08 -17.20 -10.61
C LEU A 148 -6.00 -15.68 -10.57
N ARG A 149 -7.11 -14.98 -10.86
CA ARG A 149 -7.23 -13.52 -10.76
C ARG A 149 -7.09 -13.05 -9.31
N GLY A 150 -7.75 -13.71 -8.36
CA GLY A 150 -7.62 -13.43 -6.93
C GLY A 150 -6.19 -13.57 -6.41
N ASN A 151 -5.42 -14.50 -7.00
CA ASN A 151 -4.03 -14.77 -6.61
C ASN A 151 -2.98 -13.89 -7.30
N VAL A 152 -3.37 -13.01 -8.23
CA VAL A 152 -2.43 -12.11 -8.93
C VAL A 152 -1.66 -11.23 -7.96
N HIS A 153 -2.35 -10.61 -6.99
CA HIS A 153 -1.70 -9.76 -5.98
C HIS A 153 -0.69 -10.54 -5.13
N VAL A 154 -1.00 -11.78 -4.76
CA VAL A 154 -0.11 -12.65 -4.00
C VAL A 154 1.13 -13.00 -4.83
N ARG A 155 0.95 -13.33 -6.12
CA ARG A 155 2.06 -13.63 -7.03
C ARG A 155 2.97 -12.43 -7.25
N ILE A 156 2.41 -11.24 -7.44
CA ILE A 156 3.16 -9.99 -7.59
C ILE A 156 3.97 -9.72 -6.32
N ASN A 157 3.34 -9.74 -5.14
CA ASN A 157 4.01 -9.53 -3.86
C ASN A 157 5.14 -10.53 -3.63
N ARG A 158 4.89 -11.82 -3.87
CA ARG A 158 5.92 -12.85 -3.76
C ARG A 158 7.08 -12.59 -4.70
N SER A 159 6.82 -12.22 -5.96
CA SER A 159 7.88 -11.91 -6.91
C SER A 159 8.73 -10.72 -6.44
N MET A 160 8.09 -9.63 -6.01
CA MET A 160 8.79 -8.41 -5.59
C MET A 160 9.61 -8.65 -4.31
N ILE A 161 9.10 -9.43 -3.36
CA ILE A 161 9.83 -9.79 -2.13
C ILE A 161 11.02 -10.68 -2.48
N THR A 162 10.83 -11.71 -3.33
CA THR A 162 11.94 -12.55 -3.81
C THR A 162 13.00 -11.71 -4.51
N ASP A 163 12.62 -10.75 -5.36
CA ASP A 163 13.55 -9.87 -6.06
C ASP A 163 14.33 -8.98 -5.07
N ALA A 164 13.67 -8.44 -4.04
CA ALA A 164 14.33 -7.66 -2.99
C ALA A 164 15.34 -8.49 -2.19
N ILE A 165 14.96 -9.72 -1.80
CA ILE A 165 15.82 -10.66 -1.06
C ILE A 165 17.05 -11.04 -1.89
N LYS A 166 16.86 -11.40 -3.16
CA LYS A 166 17.96 -11.75 -4.08
C LYS A 166 18.97 -10.62 -4.24
N GLN A 167 18.52 -9.38 -4.16
CA GLN A 167 19.37 -8.20 -4.24
C GLN A 167 19.95 -7.78 -2.88
N GLY A 168 19.63 -8.49 -1.80
CA GLY A 168 20.17 -8.23 -0.47
C GLY A 168 19.52 -7.08 0.28
N HIS A 169 18.39 -6.56 -0.20
CA HIS A 169 17.72 -5.37 0.35
C HIS A 169 16.98 -5.65 1.64
N ARG A 170 17.06 -4.70 2.59
CA ARG A 170 16.37 -4.81 3.88
C ARG A 170 14.88 -4.52 3.71
N LEU A 171 14.03 -5.31 4.33
CA LEU A 171 12.57 -5.13 4.23
C LEU A 171 12.02 -4.44 5.49
N ILE A 172 10.98 -3.63 5.32
CA ILE A 172 10.25 -3.00 6.42
C ILE A 172 8.79 -3.41 6.27
N ALA A 173 8.20 -3.94 7.33
CA ALA A 173 6.77 -4.30 7.38
C ALA A 173 6.06 -3.56 8.51
N HIS A 174 4.75 -3.33 8.36
CA HIS A 174 3.99 -2.59 9.38
C HIS A 174 3.52 -3.44 10.57
N THR A 175 3.68 -4.77 10.51
CA THR A 175 3.24 -5.65 11.59
C THR A 175 4.24 -6.78 11.84
N ARG A 176 4.31 -7.23 13.11
CA ARG A 176 5.07 -8.43 13.49
C ARG A 176 4.58 -9.67 12.75
N ARG A 177 3.27 -9.75 12.47
CA ARG A 177 2.67 -10.82 11.67
C ARG A 177 3.25 -10.88 10.26
N ALA A 178 3.36 -9.74 9.58
CA ALA A 178 3.94 -9.69 8.23
C ALA A 178 5.43 -10.09 8.24
N LYS A 179 6.20 -9.60 9.22
CA LYS A 179 7.60 -10.04 9.43
C LYS A 179 7.70 -11.55 9.60
N TYR A 180 6.88 -12.13 10.48
CA TYR A 180 6.84 -13.57 10.70
C TYR A 180 6.51 -14.33 9.42
N GLN A 181 5.49 -13.90 8.67
CA GLN A 181 5.13 -14.53 7.40
C GLN A 181 6.28 -14.48 6.39
N ILE A 182 6.98 -13.36 6.26
CA ILE A 182 8.14 -13.25 5.35
C ILE A 182 9.24 -14.23 5.78
N GLY A 183 9.55 -14.30 7.08
CA GLY A 183 10.51 -15.27 7.62
C GLY A 183 10.13 -16.71 7.27
N VAL A 184 8.87 -17.09 7.47
CA VAL A 184 8.40 -18.46 7.18
C VAL A 184 8.37 -18.77 5.68
N PHE A 185 7.93 -17.82 4.83
CA PHE A 185 7.76 -18.09 3.39
C PHE A 185 9.06 -18.01 2.58
N PHE A 186 10.04 -17.24 3.05
CA PHE A 186 11.26 -16.93 2.28
C PHE A 186 12.56 -17.23 3.01
N ASP A 187 12.50 -17.72 4.26
CA ASP A 187 13.68 -17.92 5.11
C ASP A 187 14.55 -16.66 5.21
N TYR A 188 13.90 -15.53 5.51
CA TYR A 188 14.52 -14.21 5.47
C TYR A 188 14.25 -13.39 6.73
N ASP A 189 15.33 -12.90 7.36
CA ASP A 189 15.31 -12.31 8.70
C ASP A 189 15.65 -10.81 8.75
N LYS A 190 16.23 -10.25 7.67
CA LYS A 190 16.51 -8.81 7.52
C LYS A 190 15.23 -8.01 7.23
N VAL A 191 14.26 -8.16 8.12
CA VAL A 191 12.95 -7.54 8.10
C VAL A 191 12.76 -6.77 9.40
N ASP A 192 12.56 -5.46 9.30
CA ASP A 192 12.20 -4.63 10.45
C ASP A 192 10.68 -4.45 10.52
N VAL A 193 10.20 -4.14 11.72
CA VAL A 193 8.80 -3.80 11.95
C VAL A 193 8.72 -2.33 12.30
N HIS A 194 8.07 -1.56 11.44
CA HIS A 194 7.79 -0.14 11.68
C HIS A 194 6.29 0.10 11.51
N PRO A 195 5.52 0.36 12.59
CA PRO A 195 4.08 0.54 12.49
C PRO A 195 3.73 1.71 11.57
N LEU A 196 2.55 1.63 10.94
CA LEU A 196 2.05 2.71 10.09
C LEU A 196 1.63 3.89 10.98
N LYS A 197 2.40 4.97 11.00
CA LYS A 197 2.10 6.23 11.69
C LYS A 197 1.82 7.30 10.63
N ILE A 198 0.60 7.85 10.63
CA ILE A 198 0.15 8.87 9.67
C ILE A 198 -0.03 10.24 10.35
N VAL A 199 0.10 10.29 11.67
CA VAL A 199 -0.04 11.51 12.46
C VAL A 199 1.36 12.06 12.74
N PRO A 200 1.66 13.33 12.40
CA PRO A 200 2.95 13.95 12.70
C PRO A 200 3.13 14.20 14.20
N ASP A 201 4.36 14.50 14.61
CA ASP A 201 4.62 14.96 15.98
C ASP A 201 3.99 16.33 16.22
N GLY A 202 3.42 16.53 17.40
CA GLY A 202 2.74 17.80 17.74
C GLY A 202 1.41 18.02 17.00
N PHE A 203 0.77 16.97 16.49
CA PHE A 203 -0.56 17.08 15.89
C PHE A 203 -1.58 17.55 16.93
N GLU A 204 -2.09 18.76 16.73
CA GLU A 204 -3.22 19.30 17.47
C GLU A 204 -4.52 18.99 16.71
N PRO A 205 -5.49 18.28 17.33
CA PRO A 205 -6.75 17.96 16.68
C PRO A 205 -7.56 19.24 16.44
N ASP A 206 -7.94 19.48 15.20
CA ASP A 206 -8.90 20.52 14.86
C ASP A 206 -10.33 20.05 15.14
N HIS A 207 -10.96 20.65 16.13
CA HIS A 207 -12.34 20.36 16.52
C HIS A 207 -13.37 21.10 15.65
N SER A 208 -12.97 22.09 14.85
CA SER A 208 -13.91 22.92 14.07
C SER A 208 -14.75 22.11 13.09
N GLY A 209 -14.16 21.09 12.46
CA GLY A 209 -14.86 20.19 11.55
C GLY A 209 -15.95 19.37 12.26
N LEU A 210 -15.67 18.89 13.47
CA LEU A 210 -16.65 18.15 14.26
C LEU A 210 -17.80 19.07 14.72
N GLU A 211 -17.48 20.28 15.17
CA GLU A 211 -18.50 21.27 15.57
C GLU A 211 -19.40 21.67 14.40
N LYS A 212 -18.81 21.84 13.21
CA LYS A 212 -19.58 22.10 11.99
C LYS A 212 -20.53 20.95 11.66
N ILE A 213 -20.05 19.70 11.73
CA ILE A 213 -20.88 18.50 11.51
C ILE A 213 -22.02 18.43 12.54
N ARG A 214 -21.73 18.71 13.83
CA ARG A 214 -22.74 18.77 14.89
C ARG A 214 -23.84 19.77 14.57
N HIS A 215 -23.45 20.98 14.17
CA HIS A 215 -24.37 22.04 13.81
C HIS A 215 -25.20 21.71 12.56
N GLU A 216 -24.57 21.29 11.47
CA GLU A 216 -25.25 21.02 10.18
C GLU A 216 -26.25 19.86 10.25
N LEU A 217 -25.95 18.84 11.06
CA LEU A 217 -26.82 17.67 11.22
C LEU A 217 -27.76 17.75 12.42
N GLY A 218 -27.73 18.86 13.17
CA GLY A 218 -28.61 19.10 14.31
C GLY A 218 -28.38 18.16 15.49
N PHE A 219 -27.14 17.71 15.70
CA PHE A 219 -26.80 16.86 16.84
C PHE A 219 -26.72 17.66 18.13
N LYS A 220 -27.19 17.04 19.22
CA LYS A 220 -27.19 17.64 20.54
C LYS A 220 -25.82 17.49 21.22
N PRO A 221 -25.51 18.32 22.23
CA PRO A 221 -24.26 18.19 22.99
C PRO A 221 -24.07 16.80 23.63
N GLU A 222 -25.15 16.16 24.08
CA GLU A 222 -25.16 14.82 24.67
C GLU A 222 -25.02 13.67 23.66
N ASP A 223 -25.12 13.96 22.35
CA ASP A 223 -24.98 12.97 21.30
C ASP A 223 -23.51 12.53 21.16
N LYS A 224 -23.30 11.21 21.19
CA LYS A 224 -22.03 10.53 21.00
C LYS A 224 -21.91 10.11 19.54
N LEU A 225 -20.99 10.75 18.82
CA LEU A 225 -20.79 10.52 17.39
C LEU A 225 -19.74 9.42 17.18
N ILE A 226 -20.10 8.39 16.42
CA ILE A 226 -19.21 7.31 16.00
C ILE A 226 -18.98 7.45 14.50
N GLY A 227 -17.73 7.66 14.07
CA GLY A 227 -17.38 7.80 12.66
C GLY A 227 -16.80 6.53 12.05
N ILE A 228 -17.31 6.10 10.90
CA ILE A 228 -16.68 5.10 10.04
C ILE A 228 -16.18 5.80 8.78
N PHE A 229 -14.88 5.68 8.52
CA PHE A 229 -14.21 6.35 7.41
C PHE A 229 -13.74 5.35 6.36
N GLY A 230 -14.03 5.61 5.10
CA GLY A 230 -13.55 4.84 3.95
C GLY A 230 -14.65 4.44 2.98
N TYR A 231 -14.27 3.77 1.88
CA TYR A 231 -15.22 3.33 0.84
C TYR A 231 -16.30 2.39 1.38
N ILE A 232 -17.54 2.65 0.99
CA ILE A 232 -18.69 1.80 1.33
C ILE A 232 -18.54 0.49 0.55
N SER A 233 -18.18 -0.58 1.26
CA SER A 233 -17.98 -1.91 0.68
C SER A 233 -18.34 -3.00 1.67
N ALA A 234 -18.72 -4.18 1.16
CA ALA A 234 -19.22 -5.30 1.94
C ALA A 234 -18.25 -5.78 3.04
N TYR A 235 -16.94 -5.65 2.81
CA TYR A 235 -15.91 -6.13 3.73
C TYR A 235 -15.48 -5.09 4.78
N LYS A 236 -16.01 -3.86 4.73
CA LYS A 236 -15.63 -2.75 5.63
C LYS A 236 -16.53 -2.65 6.87
N GLY A 237 -17.43 -3.61 7.08
CA GLY A 237 -18.21 -3.72 8.33
C GLY A 237 -19.29 -2.66 8.52
N HIS A 238 -19.68 -1.90 7.48
CA HIS A 238 -20.75 -0.91 7.57
C HIS A 238 -22.07 -1.53 8.04
N HIS A 239 -22.40 -2.72 7.53
CA HIS A 239 -23.59 -3.46 7.94
C HIS A 239 -23.56 -3.88 9.41
N ASP A 240 -22.39 -4.36 9.86
CA ASP A 240 -22.21 -4.77 11.26
C ASP A 240 -22.30 -3.56 12.18
N ALA A 241 -21.78 -2.40 11.77
CA ALA A 241 -21.90 -1.16 12.51
C ALA A 241 -23.34 -0.65 12.59
N LEU A 242 -24.10 -0.74 11.50
CA LEU A 242 -25.53 -0.42 11.50
C LEU A 242 -26.30 -1.31 12.46
N LYS A 243 -26.04 -2.62 12.45
CA LYS A 243 -26.63 -3.53 13.45
C LYS A 243 -26.20 -3.21 14.87
N ALA A 244 -24.92 -2.88 15.07
CA ALA A 244 -24.39 -2.58 16.40
C ALA A 244 -25.03 -1.33 17.01
N ILE A 245 -25.35 -0.32 16.19
CA ILE A 245 -25.96 0.92 16.67
C ILE A 245 -27.36 0.67 17.27
N GLU A 246 -28.09 -0.35 16.80
CA GLU A 246 -29.41 -0.73 17.31
C GLU A 246 -29.36 -1.22 18.77
N TYR A 247 -28.20 -1.67 19.25
CA TYR A 247 -28.00 -2.12 20.64
C TYR A 247 -27.46 -1.00 21.54
N LEU A 248 -27.16 0.18 21.00
CA LEU A 248 -26.66 1.33 21.77
C LEU A 248 -27.79 2.28 22.15
N PRO A 249 -27.62 3.07 23.24
CA PRO A 249 -28.60 4.10 23.60
C PRO A 249 -28.86 5.10 22.46
N GLU A 250 -30.05 5.70 22.43
CA GLU A 250 -30.48 6.59 21.34
C GLU A 250 -29.57 7.79 21.09
N ASN A 251 -28.81 8.23 22.09
CA ASN A 251 -27.86 9.34 21.95
C ASN A 251 -26.56 8.95 21.22
N TYR A 252 -26.38 7.70 20.79
CA TYR A 252 -25.28 7.30 19.92
C TYR A 252 -25.67 7.46 18.45
N LYS A 253 -24.86 8.20 17.68
CA LYS A 253 -25.12 8.49 16.26
C LYS A 253 -23.99 7.94 15.42
N LEU A 254 -24.32 7.07 14.46
CA LEU A 254 -23.35 6.53 13.50
C LEU A 254 -23.23 7.45 12.29
N LEU A 255 -22.01 7.89 11.98
CA LEU A 255 -21.66 8.70 10.83
C LEU A 255 -20.79 7.88 9.87
N ILE A 256 -21.20 7.78 8.61
CA ILE A 256 -20.46 7.05 7.58
C ILE A 256 -19.86 8.07 6.61
N PHE A 257 -18.55 8.20 6.64
CA PHE A 257 -17.75 9.09 5.80
C PHE A 257 -17.08 8.29 4.69
N GLY A 258 -17.75 8.19 3.55
CA GLY A 258 -17.28 7.35 2.46
C GLY A 258 -17.90 7.72 1.13
N ARG A 259 -17.27 7.23 0.06
CA ARG A 259 -17.87 7.21 -1.28
C ARG A 259 -18.22 5.77 -1.64
N GLN A 260 -19.20 5.60 -2.53
CA GLN A 260 -19.39 4.34 -3.22
C GLN A 260 -18.17 4.09 -4.12
N HIS A 261 -17.62 2.88 -4.06
CA HIS A 261 -16.54 2.42 -4.93
C HIS A 261 -17.13 1.50 -6.02
#